data_AF-A0A6F9ZKP7-F1
#
_entry.id   AF-A0A6F9ZKP7-F1
#
_cell.length_a   1.000
_cell.length_b   1.000
_cell.length_c   1.000
_cell.angle_alpha   90.00
_cell.angle_beta   90.00
_cell.angle_gamma   90.00
#
_symmetry.space_group_name_H-M   'P 1'
#
loop_
_entity.id
_entity.type
_entity.pdbx_description
1 polymer ?
#
loop_
_entity_poly.entity_id
_entity_poly.type
_entity_poly.pdbx_seq_one_letter_code
_entity_poly.pdbx_strand_id
1 'polypeptide(L)'
;MIVKRLTGLRKLALTMFLFACLYQVKGAVQDGESGEYLHRIRQIDLPLIEISTVDGVEPTCVFVQPPPGCMGNGITGNNYVPGRITITIKGQKVYDSGDYIKGERGMRIKIRGNSSAYPLKKPYKVKLSKKADLLLRGDDDFKDKEWLLLGNYQDTHTLQTVVGMKIGLMVGMEWQPAYCFAHVLLNGSYKGCYLLCEAVEKGRKRCDISDTGYLIENDAYWWNTEDVYLGQAENTVHEF
;
A
#
# COMPACT_ATOMS: atom_id res chain seq x y z
N MET A 1 25.70 -10.53 33.39
CA MET A 1 24.46 -9.76 33.12
C MET A 1 23.46 -10.05 34.24
N ILE A 2 23.26 -9.10 35.16
CA ILE A 2 22.44 -9.31 36.37
C ILE A 2 20.98 -8.96 36.05
N VAL A 3 20.10 -9.96 35.97
CA VAL A 3 18.64 -9.74 35.88
C VAL A 3 18.09 -9.62 37.30
N LYS A 4 17.98 -8.40 37.83
CA LYS A 4 17.29 -8.16 39.11
C LYS A 4 15.78 -8.24 38.88
N ARG A 5 15.11 -9.25 39.46
CA ARG A 5 13.64 -9.35 39.51
C ARG A 5 13.07 -8.11 40.21
N LEU A 6 12.18 -7.39 39.53
CA LEU A 6 11.41 -6.29 40.13
C LEU A 6 10.42 -6.83 41.16
N THR A 7 10.44 -6.27 42.37
CA THR A 7 9.53 -6.59 43.48
C THR A 7 8.12 -6.04 43.23
N GLY A 8 7.11 -6.59 43.93
CA GLY A 8 5.67 -6.43 43.62
C GLY A 8 5.18 -4.99 43.45
N LEU A 9 5.71 -4.04 44.24
CA LEU A 9 5.32 -2.63 44.18
C LEU A 9 5.81 -1.94 42.88
N ARG A 10 6.98 -2.32 42.37
CA ARG A 10 7.53 -1.79 41.12
C ARG A 10 6.86 -2.40 39.88
N LYS A 11 6.35 -3.63 39.98
CA LYS A 11 5.50 -4.22 38.94
C LYS A 11 4.16 -3.49 38.85
N LEU A 12 3.52 -3.18 39.98
CA LEU A 12 2.25 -2.46 40.00
C LEU A 12 2.36 -1.05 39.39
N ALA A 13 3.43 -0.32 39.71
CA ALA A 13 3.72 0.99 39.13
C ALA A 13 3.95 0.93 37.62
N LEU A 14 4.68 -0.08 37.12
CA LEU A 14 4.91 -0.28 35.69
C LEU A 14 3.61 -0.68 34.95
N THR A 15 2.77 -1.53 35.56
CA THR A 15 1.47 -1.91 34.99
C THR A 15 0.50 -0.74 34.96
N MET A 16 0.48 0.11 35.99
CA MET A 16 -0.32 1.35 35.98
C MET A 16 0.20 2.38 34.97
N PHE A 17 1.51 2.48 34.77
CA PHE A 17 2.10 3.37 33.75
C PHE A 17 1.78 2.88 32.33
N LEU A 18 1.84 1.55 32.09
CA LEU A 18 1.43 0.94 30.82
C LEU A 18 -0.08 1.08 30.57
N PHE A 19 -0.91 0.98 31.60
CA PHE A 19 -2.35 1.24 31.49
C PHE A 19 -2.64 2.71 31.21
N ALA A 20 -1.92 3.64 31.84
CA ALA A 20 -2.05 5.07 31.56
C ALA A 20 -1.60 5.42 30.12
N CYS A 21 -0.52 4.81 29.62
CA CYS A 21 -0.11 4.96 28.22
C CYS A 21 -1.14 4.35 27.25
N LEU A 22 -1.74 3.19 27.57
CA LEU A 22 -2.80 2.59 26.73
C LEU A 22 -4.12 3.38 26.77
N TYR A 23 -4.45 4.02 27.89
CA TYR A 23 -5.64 4.87 28.01
C TYR A 23 -5.45 6.22 27.30
N GLN A 24 -4.25 6.80 27.36
CA GLN A 24 -3.90 8.03 26.62
C GLN A 24 -3.90 7.82 25.10
N VAL A 25 -3.57 6.60 24.61
CA VAL A 25 -3.69 6.27 23.17
C VAL A 25 -5.15 6.11 22.72
N LYS A 26 -6.08 5.79 23.63
CA LYS A 26 -7.52 5.69 23.30
C LYS A 26 -8.29 7.02 23.40
N GLY A 27 -7.68 8.07 23.95
CA GLY A 27 -8.36 9.33 24.26
C GLY A 27 -7.59 10.55 23.81
N ALA A 28 -7.33 10.69 22.51
CA ALA A 28 -6.93 11.96 21.90
C ALA A 28 -7.11 11.93 20.37
N VAL A 29 -8.35 12.12 19.93
CA VAL A 29 -8.63 12.97 18.76
C VAL A 29 -9.89 13.72 19.14
N GLN A 30 -9.72 14.85 19.84
CA GLN A 30 -10.77 15.86 19.90
C GLN A 30 -10.89 16.46 18.50
N ASP A 31 -12.10 16.69 18.01
CA ASP A 31 -12.38 17.22 16.66
C ASP A 31 -11.71 18.59 16.38
N GLY A 32 -11.19 19.28 17.40
CA GLY A 32 -10.36 20.48 17.25
C GLY A 32 -8.90 20.23 16.85
N GLU A 33 -8.29 19.09 17.26
CA GLU A 33 -6.90 18.75 16.92
C GLU A 33 -6.75 18.16 15.51
N SER A 34 -7.82 17.55 14.99
CA SER A 34 -7.83 16.96 13.64
C SER A 34 -7.65 18.03 12.55
N GLY A 35 -8.28 19.20 12.70
CA GLY A 35 -8.16 20.32 11.77
C GLY A 35 -6.75 20.91 11.73
N GLU A 36 -6.13 21.12 12.90
CA GLU A 36 -4.77 21.64 13.00
C GLU A 36 -3.74 20.62 12.47
N TYR A 37 -3.94 19.34 12.74
CA TYR A 37 -3.07 18.27 12.23
C TYR A 37 -3.13 18.15 10.71
N LEU A 38 -4.31 18.23 10.11
CA LEU A 38 -4.48 18.26 8.66
C LEU A 38 -3.89 19.53 8.04
N HIS A 39 -4.02 20.68 8.72
CA HIS A 39 -3.35 21.90 8.30
C HIS A 39 -1.84 21.71 8.26
N ARG A 40 -1.23 21.12 9.30
CA ARG A 40 0.22 20.82 9.34
C ARG A 40 0.64 19.86 8.22
N ILE A 41 -0.10 18.78 7.97
CA ILE A 41 0.20 17.84 6.87
C ILE A 41 0.21 18.54 5.52
N ARG A 42 -0.74 19.45 5.27
CA ARG A 42 -0.82 20.21 4.01
C ARG A 42 0.36 21.16 3.79
N GLN A 43 1.08 21.52 4.86
CA GLN A 43 2.29 22.37 4.81
C GLN A 43 3.58 21.57 4.62
N ILE A 44 3.55 20.25 4.79
CA ILE A 44 4.71 19.38 4.54
C ILE A 44 4.87 19.20 3.02
N ASP A 45 6.11 19.18 2.52
CA ASP A 45 6.43 19.01 1.09
C ASP A 45 6.27 17.56 0.59
N LEU A 46 5.37 16.80 1.20
CA LEU A 46 4.98 15.47 0.75
C LEU A 46 3.60 15.55 0.09
N PRO A 47 3.36 14.84 -1.02
CA PRO A 47 2.04 14.74 -1.61
C PRO A 47 0.99 14.27 -0.59
N LEU A 48 -0.13 14.98 -0.54
CA LEU A 48 -1.33 14.59 0.17
C LEU A 48 -2.31 13.97 -0.81
N ILE A 49 -2.60 12.69 -0.63
CA ILE A 49 -3.56 11.91 -1.40
C ILE A 49 -4.85 11.83 -0.60
N GLU A 50 -5.90 12.47 -1.09
CA GLU A 50 -7.24 12.40 -0.50
C GLU A 50 -8.12 11.50 -1.38
N ILE A 51 -8.71 10.48 -0.75
CA ILE A 51 -9.59 9.52 -1.40
C ILE A 51 -10.96 9.62 -0.74
N SER A 52 -11.98 9.81 -1.56
CA SER A 52 -13.39 9.79 -1.14
C SER A 52 -14.11 8.71 -1.92
N THR A 53 -14.52 7.64 -1.24
CA THR A 53 -15.31 6.57 -1.84
C THR A 53 -16.78 6.97 -1.92
N VAL A 54 -17.49 6.36 -2.87
CA VAL A 54 -18.95 6.50 -2.96
C VAL A 54 -19.56 6.00 -1.65
N ASP A 55 -20.47 6.78 -1.08
CA ASP A 55 -21.15 6.55 0.21
C ASP A 55 -20.22 6.37 1.42
N GLY A 56 -18.94 6.73 1.31
CA GLY A 56 -17.96 6.60 2.40
C GLY A 56 -17.60 5.16 2.75
N VAL A 57 -17.88 4.19 1.87
CA VAL A 57 -17.57 2.77 2.11
C VAL A 57 -16.06 2.54 2.09
N GLU A 58 -15.49 1.95 3.13
CA GLU A 58 -14.08 1.55 3.13
C GLU A 58 -13.86 0.21 2.41
N PRO A 59 -12.73 0.03 1.70
CA PRO A 59 -12.33 -1.27 1.18
C PRO A 59 -12.15 -2.31 2.30
N THR A 60 -12.61 -3.54 2.06
CA THR A 60 -12.51 -4.66 3.00
C THR A 60 -11.84 -5.87 2.34
N CYS A 61 -11.49 -6.87 3.15
CA CYS A 61 -11.01 -8.17 2.69
C CYS A 61 -11.27 -9.23 3.77
N VAL A 62 -11.30 -10.50 3.36
CA VAL A 62 -11.36 -11.67 4.25
C VAL A 62 -9.99 -12.33 4.30
N PHE A 63 -9.56 -12.74 5.48
CA PHE A 63 -8.29 -13.44 5.69
C PHE A 63 -8.46 -14.94 5.50
N VAL A 64 -7.54 -15.55 4.75
CA VAL A 64 -7.59 -16.98 4.44
C VAL A 64 -6.24 -17.64 4.75
N GLN A 65 -6.32 -18.87 5.26
CA GLN A 65 -5.16 -19.70 5.55
C GLN A 65 -4.87 -20.61 4.36
N PRO A 66 -3.59 -20.96 4.11
CA PRO A 66 -3.25 -21.87 3.03
C PRO A 66 -3.76 -23.29 3.31
N PRO A 67 -4.12 -24.07 2.27
CA PRO A 67 -4.35 -25.50 2.38
C PRO A 67 -3.11 -26.25 2.90
N PRO A 68 -3.27 -27.47 3.44
CA PRO A 68 -2.13 -28.30 3.84
C PRO A 68 -1.11 -28.47 2.70
N GLY A 69 0.17 -28.26 2.99
CA GLY A 69 1.26 -28.32 2.01
C GLY A 69 1.50 -27.01 1.23
N CYS A 70 0.62 -26.02 1.38
CA CYS A 70 0.81 -24.67 0.83
C CYS A 70 1.32 -23.70 1.90
N MET A 71 1.95 -22.61 1.47
CA MET A 71 2.50 -21.59 2.35
C MET A 71 1.89 -20.21 2.05
N GLY A 72 2.01 -19.33 3.05
CA GLY A 72 1.59 -17.93 2.96
C GLY A 72 0.13 -17.73 3.35
N ASN A 73 -0.15 -16.69 4.14
CA ASN A 73 -1.53 -16.29 4.46
C ASN A 73 -2.05 -15.30 3.42
N GLY A 74 -3.22 -15.58 2.84
CA GLY A 74 -3.82 -14.84 1.74
C GLY A 74 -4.98 -13.95 2.16
N ILE A 75 -5.53 -13.21 1.19
CA ILE A 75 -6.82 -12.52 1.33
C ILE A 75 -7.78 -12.89 0.19
N THR A 76 -9.08 -12.80 0.45
CA THR A 76 -10.15 -12.91 -0.55
C THR A 76 -11.20 -11.81 -0.34
N GLY A 77 -12.19 -11.72 -1.23
CA GLY A 77 -13.29 -10.75 -1.10
C GLY A 77 -12.86 -9.28 -1.15
N ASN A 78 -11.65 -8.99 -1.62
CA ASN A 78 -11.08 -7.65 -1.71
C ASN A 78 -11.58 -6.90 -2.96
N ASN A 79 -12.87 -6.61 -2.95
CA ASN A 79 -13.54 -5.97 -4.08
C ASN A 79 -13.17 -4.49 -4.22
N TYR A 80 -13.21 -4.02 -5.45
CA TYR A 80 -13.01 -2.61 -5.77
C TYR A 80 -14.19 -1.76 -5.31
N VAL A 81 -13.88 -0.72 -4.53
CA VAL A 81 -14.82 0.32 -4.12
C VAL A 81 -14.61 1.56 -5.00
N PRO A 82 -15.65 2.10 -5.65
CA PRO A 82 -15.54 3.30 -6.47
C PRO A 82 -15.35 4.57 -5.64
N GLY A 83 -14.71 5.58 -6.23
CA GLY A 83 -14.47 6.85 -5.58
C GLY A 83 -13.76 7.88 -6.44
N ARG A 84 -13.29 8.93 -5.77
CA ARG A 84 -12.47 10.02 -6.31
C ARG A 84 -11.14 10.05 -5.57
N ILE A 85 -10.09 10.42 -6.30
CA ILE A 85 -8.77 10.69 -5.75
C ILE A 85 -8.34 12.10 -6.15
N THR A 86 -7.78 12.83 -5.21
CA THR A 86 -7.11 14.11 -5.45
C THR A 86 -5.71 14.08 -4.86
N ILE A 87 -4.77 14.74 -5.52
CA ILE A 87 -3.41 14.92 -5.02
C ILE A 87 -3.16 16.40 -4.84
N THR A 88 -2.67 16.76 -3.66
CA THR A 88 -2.33 18.12 -3.26
C THR A 88 -0.87 18.18 -2.83
N ILE A 89 -0.12 19.18 -3.31
CA ILE A 89 1.26 19.45 -2.92
C ILE A 89 1.33 20.91 -2.48
N LYS A 90 1.86 21.21 -1.28
CA LYS A 90 1.89 22.56 -0.71
C LYS A 90 0.55 23.31 -0.79
N GLY A 91 -0.54 22.60 -0.48
CA GLY A 91 -1.90 23.13 -0.56
C GLY A 91 -2.47 23.34 -1.96
N GLN A 92 -1.69 23.11 -3.02
CA GLN A 92 -2.17 23.21 -4.41
C GLN A 92 -2.61 21.85 -4.92
N LYS A 93 -3.87 21.76 -5.39
CA LYS A 93 -4.39 20.54 -6.02
C LYS A 93 -3.76 20.38 -7.41
N VAL A 94 -2.93 19.35 -7.56
CA VAL A 94 -2.17 19.04 -8.78
C VAL A 94 -2.80 17.92 -9.61
N TYR A 95 -3.66 17.11 -9.00
CA TYR A 95 -4.42 16.07 -9.69
C TYR A 95 -5.82 15.89 -9.10
N ASP A 96 -6.78 15.57 -9.96
CA ASP A 96 -8.17 15.31 -9.59
C ASP A 96 -8.81 14.34 -10.59
N SER A 97 -9.23 13.17 -10.13
CA SER A 97 -9.91 12.20 -10.99
C SER A 97 -11.36 12.59 -11.31
N GLY A 98 -11.94 13.55 -10.59
CA GLY A 98 -13.38 13.83 -10.58
C GLY A 98 -14.19 12.73 -9.89
N ASP A 99 -15.48 13.01 -9.67
CA ASP A 99 -16.41 12.06 -9.06
C ASP A 99 -16.63 10.84 -9.95
N TYR A 100 -16.80 9.67 -9.35
CA TYR A 100 -16.84 8.41 -10.08
C TYR A 100 -18.00 8.33 -11.07
N ILE A 101 -17.66 8.09 -12.33
CA ILE A 101 -18.60 7.69 -13.39
C ILE A 101 -17.95 6.51 -14.10
N LYS A 102 -18.62 5.34 -14.06
CA LYS A 102 -18.07 4.07 -14.54
C LYS A 102 -17.62 4.20 -16.00
N GLY A 103 -16.35 3.92 -16.27
CA GLY A 103 -15.76 3.96 -17.61
C GLY A 103 -15.33 5.35 -18.09
N GLU A 104 -15.69 6.41 -17.38
CA GLU A 104 -15.44 7.79 -17.81
C GLU A 104 -14.43 8.52 -16.92
N ARG A 105 -14.69 8.61 -15.62
CA ARG A 105 -13.85 9.36 -14.67
C ARG A 105 -13.89 8.76 -13.26
N GLY A 106 -13.13 9.34 -12.33
CA GLY A 106 -12.93 8.79 -11.00
C GLY A 106 -11.94 7.63 -10.96
N MET A 107 -12.00 6.88 -9.86
CA MET A 107 -11.14 5.73 -9.60
C MET A 107 -11.89 4.65 -8.84
N ARG A 108 -11.27 3.48 -8.72
CA ARG A 108 -11.67 2.43 -7.78
C ARG A 108 -10.48 2.04 -6.92
N ILE A 109 -10.72 1.68 -5.67
CA ILE A 109 -9.71 1.27 -4.69
C ILE A 109 -10.07 -0.06 -4.06
N LYS A 110 -9.08 -0.93 -3.84
CA LYS A 110 -9.23 -2.16 -3.05
C LYS A 110 -8.05 -2.39 -2.12
N ILE A 111 -8.24 -3.21 -1.07
CA ILE A 111 -7.11 -3.77 -0.32
C ILE A 111 -6.32 -4.72 -1.22
N ARG A 112 -4.99 -4.71 -1.12
CA ARG A 112 -4.11 -5.56 -1.94
C ARG A 112 -3.09 -6.35 -1.12
N GLY A 113 -2.36 -7.22 -1.82
CA GLY A 113 -1.36 -8.07 -1.20
C GLY A 113 -2.00 -9.23 -0.46
N ASN A 114 -1.19 -9.96 0.31
CA ASN A 114 -1.61 -11.15 1.03
C ASN A 114 -1.35 -10.94 2.53
N SER A 115 -0.23 -11.43 3.03
CA SER A 115 0.19 -11.21 4.43
C SER A 115 0.30 -9.72 4.81
N SER A 116 0.68 -8.87 3.86
CA SER A 116 0.77 -7.41 4.04
C SER A 116 -0.57 -6.72 4.33
N ALA A 117 -1.71 -7.40 4.09
CA ALA A 117 -3.04 -6.86 4.38
C ALA A 117 -3.55 -7.17 5.79
N TYR A 118 -2.88 -8.05 6.54
CA TYR A 118 -3.22 -8.39 7.93
C TYR A 118 -3.06 -7.22 8.93
N PRO A 119 -1.98 -6.41 8.83
CA PRO A 119 -1.79 -5.22 9.67
C PRO A 119 -2.98 -4.26 9.70
N LEU A 120 -3.06 -3.39 10.71
CA LEU A 120 -4.11 -2.35 10.79
C LEU A 120 -4.02 -1.37 9.60
N LYS A 121 -2.80 -0.97 9.24
CA LYS A 121 -2.51 -0.12 8.08
C LYS A 121 -2.61 -0.96 6.81
N LYS A 122 -3.69 -0.77 6.04
CA LYS A 122 -3.97 -1.58 4.86
C LYS A 122 -3.25 -1.04 3.63
N PRO A 123 -2.54 -1.86 2.84
CA PRO A 123 -2.05 -1.45 1.53
C PRO A 123 -3.20 -1.47 0.52
N TYR A 124 -3.20 -0.49 -0.39
CA TYR A 124 -4.26 -0.32 -1.38
C TYR A 124 -3.74 -0.39 -2.80
N LYS A 125 -4.58 -0.90 -3.70
CA LYS A 125 -4.43 -0.77 -5.16
C LYS A 125 -5.50 0.17 -5.66
N VAL A 126 -5.09 1.23 -6.34
CA VAL A 126 -5.96 2.22 -6.98
C VAL A 126 -5.97 1.97 -8.49
N LYS A 127 -7.18 1.96 -9.08
CA LYS A 127 -7.41 1.81 -10.52
C LYS A 127 -8.21 3.01 -11.04
N LEU A 128 -7.54 3.88 -11.77
CA LEU A 128 -8.13 5.08 -12.38
C LEU A 128 -9.00 4.71 -13.60
N SER A 129 -10.05 5.49 -13.85
CA SER A 129 -10.85 5.34 -15.08
C SER A 129 -10.04 5.76 -16.32
N LYS A 130 -9.26 6.84 -16.21
CA LYS A 130 -8.34 7.36 -17.24
C LYS A 130 -6.89 7.29 -16.77
N LYS A 131 -5.95 7.02 -17.68
CA LYS A 131 -4.51 6.97 -17.37
C LYS A 131 -4.05 8.34 -16.86
N ALA A 132 -3.26 8.35 -15.79
CA ALA A 132 -2.58 9.54 -15.29
C ALA A 132 -1.24 9.15 -14.65
N ASP A 133 -0.32 10.10 -14.59
CA ASP A 133 0.94 9.93 -13.87
C ASP A 133 0.82 10.54 -12.48
N LEU A 134 0.55 9.71 -11.47
CA LEU A 134 0.37 10.19 -10.09
C LEU A 134 1.70 10.61 -9.43
N LEU A 135 2.83 10.32 -10.06
CA LEU A 135 4.16 10.79 -9.63
C LEU A 135 4.58 12.12 -10.27
N LEU A 136 3.74 12.68 -11.17
CA LEU A 136 3.92 14.02 -11.75
C LEU A 136 5.28 14.22 -12.45
N ARG A 137 5.74 13.21 -13.18
CA ARG A 137 7.02 13.22 -13.92
C ARG A 137 6.93 13.93 -15.27
N GLY A 138 5.72 14.25 -15.73
CA GLY A 138 5.50 15.12 -16.89
C GLY A 138 5.61 14.45 -18.26
N ASP A 139 5.58 13.12 -18.33
CA ASP A 139 5.63 12.36 -19.57
C ASP A 139 4.40 11.45 -19.73
N ASP A 140 3.87 11.34 -20.94
CA ASP A 140 2.72 10.49 -21.25
C ASP A 140 3.02 9.00 -21.09
N ASP A 141 4.26 8.56 -21.32
CA ASP A 141 4.67 7.17 -21.15
C ASP A 141 4.66 6.71 -19.68
N PHE A 142 4.61 7.66 -18.73
CA PHE A 142 4.47 7.39 -17.30
C PHE A 142 3.02 7.27 -16.83
N LYS A 143 2.04 7.61 -17.69
CA LYS A 143 0.63 7.55 -17.32
C LYS A 143 0.12 6.11 -17.28
N ASP A 144 -0.52 5.76 -16.18
CA ASP A 144 -1.14 4.45 -15.99
C ASP A 144 -2.48 4.58 -15.26
N LYS A 145 -3.33 3.56 -15.38
CA LYS A 145 -4.52 3.40 -14.57
C LYS A 145 -4.19 2.79 -13.22
N GLU A 146 -3.14 1.98 -13.08
CA GLU A 146 -2.90 1.19 -11.87
C GLU A 146 -1.76 1.74 -11.02
N TRP A 147 -2.08 2.00 -9.75
CA TRP A 147 -1.18 2.64 -8.78
C TRP A 147 -1.30 1.95 -7.43
N LEU A 148 -0.19 1.88 -6.70
CA LEU A 148 -0.11 1.22 -5.42
C LEU A 148 0.11 2.24 -4.31
N LEU A 149 -0.63 2.07 -3.20
CA LEU A 149 -0.37 2.74 -1.94
C LEU A 149 0.11 1.67 -0.95
N LEU A 150 1.43 1.53 -0.80
CA LEU A 150 2.00 0.52 0.07
C LEU A 150 2.07 1.07 1.50
N GLY A 151 1.21 0.51 2.35
CA GLY A 151 1.25 0.71 3.79
C GLY A 151 1.88 -0.53 4.40
N ASN A 152 3.15 -0.47 4.78
CA ASN A 152 3.81 -1.62 5.39
C ASN A 152 3.50 -1.71 6.89
N TYR A 153 3.65 -2.93 7.44
CA TYR A 153 3.31 -3.31 8.82
C TYR A 153 3.92 -2.39 9.89
N GLN A 154 5.16 -1.97 9.66
CA GLN A 154 5.91 -0.99 10.44
C GLN A 154 6.58 -0.05 9.44
N ASP A 155 6.79 1.22 9.82
CA ASP A 155 7.40 2.20 8.92
C ASP A 155 8.82 1.77 8.45
N THR A 156 9.50 0.90 9.22
CA THR A 156 10.78 0.26 8.87
C THR A 156 10.71 -0.65 7.63
N HIS A 157 9.59 -1.34 7.41
CA HIS A 157 9.42 -2.22 6.25
C HIS A 157 9.23 -1.41 4.96
N THR A 158 8.68 -0.19 5.02
CA THR A 158 8.60 0.69 3.84
C THR A 158 9.99 1.06 3.33
N LEU A 159 10.93 1.30 4.25
CA LEU A 159 12.33 1.55 3.91
C LEU A 159 13.00 0.31 3.32
N GLN A 160 12.70 -0.90 3.81
CA GLN A 160 13.21 -2.13 3.21
C GLN A 160 12.77 -2.31 1.76
N THR A 161 11.51 -2.01 1.43
CA THR A 161 11.02 -2.02 0.04
C THR A 161 11.81 -1.06 -0.84
N VAL A 162 12.00 0.19 -0.36
CA VAL A 162 12.77 1.22 -1.06
C VAL A 162 14.23 0.79 -1.27
N VAL A 163 14.86 0.23 -0.24
CA VAL A 163 16.24 -0.28 -0.32
C VAL A 163 16.34 -1.41 -1.33
N GLY A 164 15.39 -2.36 -1.33
CA GLY A 164 15.35 -3.44 -2.31
C GLY A 164 15.26 -2.94 -3.75
N MET A 165 14.35 -1.99 -4.01
CA MET A 165 14.23 -1.36 -5.34
C MET A 165 15.53 -0.65 -5.74
N LYS A 166 16.20 0.03 -4.80
CA LYS A 166 17.48 0.69 -5.09
C LYS A 166 18.61 -0.31 -5.34
N ILE A 167 18.68 -1.41 -4.60
CA ILE A 167 19.64 -2.50 -4.85
C ILE A 167 19.40 -3.08 -6.24
N GLY A 168 18.13 -3.31 -6.64
CA GLY A 168 17.78 -3.79 -7.98
C GLY A 168 18.37 -2.93 -9.09
N LEU A 169 18.24 -1.60 -8.99
CA LEU A 169 18.89 -0.67 -9.93
C LEU A 169 20.42 -0.77 -9.89
N MET A 170 21.02 -0.89 -8.70
CA MET A 170 22.48 -0.97 -8.55
C MET A 170 23.08 -2.26 -9.12
N VAL A 171 22.34 -3.38 -9.08
CA VAL A 171 22.79 -4.66 -9.64
C VAL A 171 22.42 -4.82 -11.12
N GLY A 172 21.93 -3.75 -11.76
CA GLY A 172 21.66 -3.71 -13.20
C GLY A 172 20.34 -4.33 -13.63
N MET A 173 19.34 -4.44 -12.73
CA MET A 173 17.98 -4.78 -13.17
C MET A 173 17.45 -3.64 -14.05
N GLU A 174 16.91 -3.98 -15.22
CA GLU A 174 16.50 -3.03 -16.26
C GLU A 174 15.44 -2.04 -15.78
N TRP A 175 14.53 -2.50 -14.91
CA TRP A 175 13.45 -1.67 -14.40
C TRP A 175 13.17 -1.93 -12.92
N GLN A 176 12.85 -0.85 -12.21
CA GLN A 176 12.32 -0.86 -10.84
C GLN A 176 11.17 0.14 -10.75
N PRO A 177 10.11 -0.17 -9.98
CA PRO A 177 8.98 0.75 -9.82
C PRO A 177 9.44 2.13 -9.33
N ALA A 178 8.99 3.19 -9.99
CA ALA A 178 9.14 4.53 -9.44
C ALA A 178 8.19 4.74 -8.26
N TYR A 179 8.58 5.58 -7.31
CA TYR A 179 7.81 5.81 -6.10
C TYR A 179 8.07 7.20 -5.49
N CYS A 180 7.15 7.63 -4.64
CA CYS A 180 7.37 8.71 -3.67
C CYS A 180 6.63 8.41 -2.35
N PHE A 181 7.05 9.05 -1.26
CA PHE A 181 6.28 9.02 -0.02
C PHE A 181 5.11 9.99 -0.12
N ALA A 182 3.93 9.58 0.36
CA ALA A 182 2.73 10.40 0.32
C ALA A 182 1.86 10.18 1.57
N HIS A 183 1.24 11.24 2.06
CA HIS A 183 0.21 11.16 3.10
C HIS A 183 -1.12 10.71 2.50
N VAL A 184 -1.85 9.84 3.18
CA VAL A 184 -3.14 9.33 2.69
C VAL A 184 -4.27 9.67 3.65
N LEU A 185 -5.33 10.28 3.12
CA LEU A 185 -6.64 10.37 3.73
C LEU A 185 -7.61 9.49 2.94
N LEU A 186 -8.41 8.70 3.64
CA LEU A 186 -9.50 7.93 3.08
C LEU A 186 -10.78 8.28 3.83
N ASN A 187 -11.77 8.83 3.11
CA ASN A 187 -13.05 9.29 3.65
C ASN A 187 -12.89 10.26 4.82
N GLY A 188 -11.93 11.18 4.71
CA GLY A 188 -11.59 12.14 5.76
C GLY A 188 -10.74 11.57 6.92
N SER A 189 -10.61 10.24 7.02
CA SER A 189 -9.76 9.58 8.01
C SER A 189 -8.31 9.53 7.53
N TYR A 190 -7.39 10.11 8.29
CA TYR A 190 -5.96 10.03 8.01
C TYR A 190 -5.44 8.60 8.25
N LYS A 191 -4.83 8.01 7.22
CA LYS A 191 -4.32 6.62 7.24
C LYS A 191 -2.82 6.52 7.44
N GLY A 192 -2.09 7.65 7.45
CA GLY A 192 -0.64 7.70 7.63
C GLY A 192 0.14 8.03 6.35
N CYS A 193 1.47 7.85 6.42
CA CYS A 193 2.39 7.97 5.28
C CYS A 193 2.51 6.63 4.54
N TYR A 194 2.38 6.65 3.22
CA TYR A 194 2.43 5.49 2.32
C TYR A 194 3.53 5.68 1.28
N LEU A 195 3.94 4.59 0.66
CA LEU A 195 4.68 4.64 -0.60
C LEU A 195 3.68 4.65 -1.75
N LEU A 196 3.51 5.79 -2.43
CA LEU A 196 2.87 5.83 -3.73
C LEU A 196 3.85 5.24 -4.75
N CYS A 197 3.46 4.17 -5.41
CA CYS A 197 4.36 3.37 -6.23
C CYS A 197 3.68 2.93 -7.53
N GLU A 198 4.46 2.79 -8.59
CA GLU A 198 4.01 2.15 -9.83
C GLU A 198 3.58 0.69 -9.58
N ALA A 199 2.54 0.25 -10.28
CA ALA A 199 2.25 -1.17 -10.40
C ALA A 199 3.17 -1.81 -11.46
N VAL A 200 3.52 -3.07 -11.26
CA VAL A 200 4.21 -3.88 -12.28
C VAL A 200 3.21 -4.14 -13.40
N GLU A 201 3.41 -3.46 -14.51
CA GLU A 201 2.51 -3.47 -15.66
C GLU A 201 3.32 -3.24 -16.94
N LYS A 202 2.78 -3.67 -18.07
CA LYS A 202 3.36 -3.39 -19.39
C LYS A 202 3.40 -1.89 -19.66
N GLY A 203 4.54 -1.39 -20.14
CA GLY A 203 4.66 -0.02 -20.62
C GLY A 203 6.08 0.31 -21.07
N ARG A 204 6.22 1.24 -22.03
CA ARG A 204 7.52 1.62 -22.62
C ARG A 204 8.55 2.10 -21.60
N LYS A 205 8.11 2.85 -20.59
CA LYS A 205 8.95 3.30 -19.46
C LYS A 205 8.71 2.49 -18.18
N ARG A 206 8.17 1.28 -18.34
CA ARG A 206 7.93 0.29 -17.30
C ARG A 206 8.53 -1.04 -17.73
N CYS A 207 7.73 -2.11 -17.72
CA CYS A 207 8.10 -3.35 -18.36
C CYS A 207 7.84 -3.23 -19.88
N ASP A 208 8.88 -2.90 -20.64
CA ASP A 208 8.80 -2.76 -22.10
C ASP A 208 8.78 -4.14 -22.77
N ILE A 209 7.58 -4.74 -22.79
CA ILE A 209 7.33 -6.03 -23.39
C ILE A 209 6.44 -5.88 -24.64
N SER A 210 6.66 -6.72 -25.64
CA SER A 210 5.87 -6.75 -26.87
C SER A 210 4.41 -7.16 -26.61
N ASP A 211 3.54 -7.07 -27.62
CA ASP A 211 2.12 -7.49 -27.51
C ASP A 211 1.96 -9.00 -27.28
N THR A 212 2.97 -9.78 -27.63
CA THR A 212 3.05 -11.22 -27.40
C THR A 212 3.95 -11.58 -26.22
N GLY A 213 4.48 -10.60 -25.50
CA GLY A 213 5.33 -10.81 -24.32
C GLY A 213 4.52 -11.17 -23.09
N TYR A 214 5.18 -11.74 -22.09
CA TYR A 214 4.56 -12.18 -20.84
C TYR A 214 5.19 -11.47 -19.63
N LEU A 215 4.37 -11.15 -18.64
CA LEU A 215 4.82 -10.87 -17.27
C LEU A 215 4.54 -12.12 -16.44
N ILE A 216 5.56 -12.59 -15.73
CA ILE A 216 5.46 -13.78 -14.88
C ILE A 216 5.79 -13.35 -13.45
N GLU A 217 4.89 -13.64 -12.52
CA GLU A 217 5.11 -13.43 -11.09
C GLU A 217 5.50 -14.75 -10.42
N ASN A 218 6.54 -14.71 -9.58
CA ASN A 218 6.86 -15.83 -8.70
C ASN A 218 5.98 -15.72 -7.45
N ASP A 219 4.82 -16.39 -7.51
CA ASP A 219 3.79 -16.25 -6.48
C ASP A 219 3.70 -17.49 -5.57
N ALA A 220 3.98 -17.29 -4.28
CA ALA A 220 3.78 -18.31 -3.25
C ALA A 220 2.28 -18.55 -2.93
N TYR A 221 1.38 -17.71 -3.45
CA TYR A 221 -0.05 -17.70 -3.19
C TYR A 221 -0.89 -18.23 -4.35
N TRP A 222 -0.28 -19.00 -5.26
CA TRP A 222 -0.94 -19.64 -6.42
C TRP A 222 -2.19 -20.46 -6.05
N TRP A 223 -2.28 -20.96 -4.83
CA TRP A 223 -3.42 -21.71 -4.30
C TRP A 223 -4.64 -20.82 -4.00
N ASN A 224 -4.49 -19.50 -4.04
CA ASN A 224 -5.50 -18.48 -3.68
C ASN A 224 -5.79 -17.51 -4.83
N THR A 225 -5.64 -17.95 -6.08
CA THR A 225 -5.98 -17.14 -7.25
C THR A 225 -6.56 -18.01 -8.38
N GLU A 226 -7.36 -17.37 -9.25
CA GLU A 226 -7.95 -17.98 -10.44
C GLU A 226 -7.01 -17.91 -11.66
N ASP A 227 -5.76 -17.47 -11.47
CA ASP A 227 -4.78 -17.29 -12.54
C ASP A 227 -4.24 -18.63 -13.07
N VAL A 228 -3.56 -18.55 -14.22
CA VAL A 228 -2.86 -19.68 -14.84
C VAL A 228 -1.43 -19.77 -14.30
N TYR A 229 -1.00 -20.95 -13.86
CA TYR A 229 0.34 -21.18 -13.33
C TYR A 229 1.15 -22.12 -14.24
N LEU A 230 2.46 -21.86 -14.30
CA LEU A 230 3.43 -22.79 -14.83
C LEU A 230 3.99 -23.60 -13.67
N GLY A 231 3.63 -24.88 -13.59
CA GLY A 231 4.23 -25.79 -12.62
C GLY A 231 5.70 -26.04 -12.98
N GLN A 232 6.59 -26.09 -11.98
CA GLN A 232 7.89 -26.71 -12.21
C GLN A 232 7.66 -28.20 -12.51
N ALA A 233 8.13 -28.67 -13.66
CA ALA A 233 8.27 -30.10 -13.88
C ALA A 233 9.17 -30.66 -12.77
N GLU A 234 8.79 -31.80 -12.18
CA GLU A 234 9.56 -32.43 -11.13
C GLU A 234 11.04 -32.53 -11.53
N ASN A 235 11.92 -32.04 -10.64
CA ASN A 235 13.36 -31.93 -10.84
C ASN A 235 13.95 -33.23 -11.40
N THR A 236 14.21 -33.27 -12.72
CA THR A 236 15.27 -34.12 -13.24
C THR A 236 16.55 -33.34 -12.95
N VAL A 237 17.26 -33.74 -11.91
CA VAL A 237 18.55 -33.16 -11.55
C VAL A 237 19.51 -33.50 -12.68
N HIS A 238 19.73 -32.57 -13.60
CA HIS A 238 20.88 -32.64 -14.49
C HIS A 238 22.05 -32.02 -13.72
N GLU A 239 22.87 -32.89 -13.13
CA GLU A 239 24.20 -32.52 -12.68
C GLU A 239 24.99 -31.98 -13.89
N PHE A 240 25.58 -30.79 -13.73
CA PHE A 240 26.54 -30.22 -14.67
C PHE A 240 27.95 -30.72 -14.35
#